data_AF-A0A1A0HEV3-F1
#
_entry.id   AF-A0A1A0HEV3-F1
#
_cell.length_a   1.000
_cell.length_b   1.000
_cell.length_c   1.000
_cell.angle_alpha   90.00
_cell.angle_beta   90.00
_cell.angle_gamma   90.00
#
_symmetry.space_group_name_H-M   'P 1'
#
loop_
_entity.id
_entity.type
_entity.pdbx_description
1 polymer ?
#
loop_
_entity_poly.entity_id
_entity_poly.type
_entity_poly.pdbx_seq_one_letter_code
_entity_poly.pdbx_strand_id
1 'polypeptide(L)'
;MALYPLPLNLRVVFFYNIASLTLWCCCLGRFLVLLPLVGRRFLPAGIADFFHVVAILPLAGFLVVRLFGNARSLAGVSGLWSLFNGLRLVWLCYVVIYPHPKIAKHTSYSFLIVGWCAQNIIDLAYHAFRLKTRSSPWALFALHYNHFYMTFFISFASEICLVFLSLAFVRNSVLERALQACFLLYVPLGYFSFTHLRRRKDVKYTQYLAKKAQARGLGPSAVRPATSLGPSILQ
;
A
#
# COMPACT_ATOMS: atom_id res chain seq x y z
N MET A 1 17.18 24.37 -4.28
CA MET A 1 17.37 22.97 -4.76
C MET A 1 17.12 22.95 -6.26
N ALA A 2 18.12 22.64 -7.08
CA ALA A 2 17.95 22.60 -8.54
C ALA A 2 17.00 21.47 -8.95
N LEU A 3 15.97 21.79 -9.71
CA LEU A 3 15.04 20.81 -10.27
C LEU A 3 15.75 20.08 -11.42
N TYR A 4 15.93 18.76 -11.27
CA TYR A 4 16.59 17.97 -12.29
C TYR A 4 15.69 17.89 -13.54
N PRO A 5 16.20 18.09 -14.77
CA PRO A 5 15.41 17.87 -15.97
C PRO A 5 15.17 16.37 -16.14
N LEU A 6 13.95 15.91 -15.86
CA LEU A 6 13.57 14.52 -16.08
C LEU A 6 13.43 14.23 -17.59
N PRO A 7 13.85 13.05 -18.07
CA PRO A 7 13.53 12.58 -19.42
C PRO A 7 12.01 12.34 -19.54
N LEU A 8 11.48 12.42 -20.77
CA LEU A 8 10.03 12.38 -21.03
C LEU A 8 9.33 11.18 -20.38
N ASN A 9 9.93 10.00 -20.43
CA ASN A 9 9.37 8.78 -19.85
C ASN A 9 9.16 8.89 -18.32
N LEU A 10 10.11 9.50 -17.61
CA LEU A 10 10.00 9.72 -16.16
C LEU A 10 9.04 10.88 -15.82
N ARG A 11 8.85 11.84 -16.73
CA ARG A 11 7.84 12.90 -16.55
C ARG A 11 6.43 12.33 -16.55
N VAL A 12 6.13 11.36 -17.43
CA VAL A 12 4.84 10.66 -17.46
C VAL A 12 4.59 9.95 -16.12
N VAL A 13 5.58 9.21 -15.62
CA VAL A 13 5.48 8.53 -14.31
C VAL A 13 5.29 9.53 -13.16
N PHE A 14 5.99 10.67 -13.21
CA PHE A 14 5.83 11.72 -12.21
C PHE A 14 4.41 12.32 -12.23
N PHE A 15 3.90 12.68 -13.42
CA PHE A 15 2.55 13.23 -13.58
C PHE A 15 1.50 12.23 -13.10
N TYR A 16 1.66 10.95 -13.46
CA TYR A 16 0.81 9.87 -12.98
C TYR A 16 0.78 9.78 -11.44
N ASN A 17 1.95 9.81 -10.79
CA ASN A 17 2.03 9.74 -9.34
C ASN A 17 1.35 10.93 -8.65
N ILE A 18 1.49 12.14 -9.20
CA ILE A 18 0.82 13.34 -8.66
C ILE A 18 -0.69 13.27 -8.89
N ALA A 19 -1.16 12.86 -10.08
CA ALA A 19 -2.58 12.71 -10.36
C ALA A 19 -3.22 11.61 -9.50
N SER A 20 -2.52 10.50 -9.29
CA SER A 20 -3.00 9.45 -8.39
C SER A 20 -3.02 9.93 -6.94
N LEU A 21 -2.00 10.66 -6.49
CA LEU A 21 -1.94 11.24 -5.16
C LEU A 21 -3.12 12.19 -4.90
N THR A 22 -3.44 13.07 -5.85
CA THR A 22 -4.57 14.00 -5.71
C THR A 22 -5.91 13.27 -5.67
N LEU A 23 -6.08 12.20 -6.46
CA LEU A 23 -7.29 11.37 -6.42
C LEU A 23 -7.46 10.66 -5.09
N TRP A 24 -6.39 10.10 -4.51
CA TRP A 24 -6.42 9.50 -3.18
C TRP A 24 -6.70 10.53 -2.07
N CYS A 25 -6.10 11.72 -2.16
CA CYS A 25 -6.42 12.83 -1.24
C CYS A 25 -7.88 13.27 -1.37
N CYS A 26 -8.43 13.35 -2.58
CA CYS A 26 -9.84 13.65 -2.83
C CYS A 26 -10.75 12.56 -2.24
N CYS A 27 -10.38 11.28 -2.38
CA CYS A 27 -11.11 10.17 -1.77
C CYS A 27 -11.18 10.31 -0.25
N LEU A 28 -10.04 10.59 0.39
CA LEU A 28 -9.96 10.81 1.83
C LEU A 28 -10.73 12.06 2.28
N GLY A 29 -10.66 13.16 1.53
CA GLY A 29 -11.40 14.38 1.81
C GLY A 29 -12.92 14.15 1.73
N ARG A 30 -13.38 13.48 0.68
CA ARG A 30 -14.79 13.09 0.53
C ARG A 30 -15.24 12.18 1.67
N PHE A 31 -14.42 11.22 2.09
CA PHE A 31 -14.68 10.37 3.26
C PHE A 31 -14.85 11.19 4.55
N LEU A 32 -13.92 12.12 4.81
CA LEU A 32 -13.95 12.97 6.02
C LEU A 32 -15.17 13.89 6.07
N VAL A 33 -15.67 14.36 4.93
CA VAL A 33 -16.88 15.21 4.86
C VAL A 33 -18.15 14.38 5.00
N LEU A 34 -18.23 13.20 4.36
CA LEU A 34 -19.43 12.34 4.39
C LEU A 34 -19.69 11.73 5.77
N LEU A 35 -18.63 11.44 6.53
CA LEU A 35 -18.75 10.80 7.84
C LEU A 35 -19.58 11.63 8.85
N PRO A 36 -19.38 12.95 9.01
CA PRO A 36 -20.23 13.80 9.85
C PRO A 36 -21.58 14.18 9.21
N LEU A 37 -21.66 14.36 7.88
CA LEU A 37 -22.89 14.86 7.22
C LEU A 37 -24.00 13.81 7.08
N VAL A 38 -23.64 12.58 6.71
CA VAL A 38 -24.61 11.55 6.28
C VAL A 38 -24.67 10.39 7.29
N GLY A 39 -23.67 10.30 8.16
CA GLY A 39 -23.49 9.20 9.08
C GLY A 39 -23.12 7.88 8.39
N ARG A 40 -22.81 6.87 9.21
CA ARG A 40 -22.25 5.58 8.76
C ARG A 40 -23.19 4.74 7.87
N ARG A 41 -24.49 5.04 7.85
CA ARG A 41 -25.52 4.19 7.21
C ARG A 41 -25.65 4.40 5.71
N PHE A 42 -25.40 5.61 5.20
CA PHE A 42 -25.43 5.91 3.76
C PHE A 42 -24.07 6.31 3.18
N LEU A 43 -23.02 6.28 4.01
CA LEU A 43 -21.62 6.46 3.59
C LEU A 43 -21.23 5.59 2.37
N PRO A 44 -21.62 4.30 2.30
CA PRO A 44 -21.26 3.46 1.15
C PRO A 44 -21.84 3.95 -0.17
N ALA A 45 -23.08 4.44 -0.17
CA ALA A 45 -23.75 4.89 -1.39
C ALA A 45 -23.06 6.12 -2.00
N GLY A 46 -22.45 6.98 -1.15
CA GLY A 46 -21.78 8.19 -1.61
C GLY A 46 -20.31 8.00 -1.98
N ILE A 47 -19.62 6.99 -1.46
CA ILE A 47 -18.16 6.84 -1.64
C ILE A 47 -17.73 5.63 -2.44
N ALA A 48 -18.55 4.58 -2.51
CA ALA A 48 -18.17 3.32 -3.12
C ALA A 48 -17.74 3.52 -4.57
N ASP A 49 -18.56 4.15 -5.41
CA ASP A 49 -18.25 4.32 -6.85
C ASP A 49 -16.90 5.00 -7.08
N PHE A 50 -16.61 6.06 -6.32
CA PHE A 50 -15.34 6.76 -6.42
C PHE A 50 -14.18 5.89 -5.93
N PHE A 51 -14.35 5.19 -4.81
CA PHE A 51 -13.35 4.31 -4.24
C PHE A 51 -13.00 3.14 -5.17
N HIS A 52 -13.97 2.56 -5.88
CA HIS A 52 -13.71 1.49 -6.87
C HIS A 52 -12.81 1.99 -7.99
N VAL A 53 -13.06 3.19 -8.53
CA VAL A 53 -12.22 3.79 -9.58
C VAL A 53 -10.81 4.06 -9.05
N VAL A 54 -10.70 4.63 -7.85
CA VAL A 54 -9.40 4.92 -7.22
C VAL A 54 -8.62 3.63 -6.90
N ALA A 55 -9.30 2.54 -6.56
CA ALA A 55 -8.67 1.24 -6.30
C ALA A 55 -8.03 0.59 -7.53
N ILE A 56 -8.38 1.02 -8.75
CA ILE A 56 -7.72 0.58 -10.00
C ILE A 56 -6.37 1.30 -10.19
N LEU A 57 -6.18 2.48 -9.60
CA LEU A 57 -4.96 3.28 -9.79
C LEU A 57 -3.69 2.51 -9.42
N PRO A 58 -3.56 1.80 -8.29
CA PRO A 58 -2.32 1.06 -7.99
C PRO A 58 -1.96 0.01 -9.06
N LEU A 59 -2.96 -0.63 -9.66
CA LEU A 59 -2.77 -1.57 -10.76
C LEU A 59 -2.35 -0.85 -12.05
N ALA A 60 -3.02 0.24 -12.41
CA ALA A 60 -2.65 1.08 -13.55
C ALA A 60 -1.25 1.68 -13.38
N GLY A 61 -0.88 2.10 -12.17
CA GLY A 61 0.44 2.64 -11.84
C GLY A 61 1.53 1.61 -12.03
N PHE A 62 1.29 0.35 -11.66
CA PHE A 62 2.22 -0.75 -11.97
C PHE A 62 2.46 -0.87 -13.48
N LEU A 63 1.40 -0.80 -14.31
CA LEU A 63 1.52 -0.85 -15.77
C LEU A 63 2.27 0.36 -16.32
N VAL A 64 1.97 1.57 -15.86
CA VAL A 64 2.64 2.81 -16.29
C VAL A 64 4.13 2.77 -15.96
N VAL A 65 4.51 2.36 -14.75
CA VAL A 65 5.93 2.25 -14.37
C VAL A 65 6.61 1.09 -15.12
N ARG A 66 5.90 0.02 -15.46
CA ARG A 66 6.46 -1.08 -16.26
C ARG A 66 6.69 -0.69 -17.72
N LEU A 67 5.80 0.10 -18.32
CA LEU A 67 5.85 0.53 -19.71
C LEU A 67 6.80 1.72 -19.94
N PHE A 68 6.72 2.74 -19.07
CA PHE A 68 7.47 3.99 -19.21
C PHE A 68 8.64 4.10 -18.23
N GLY A 69 8.63 3.32 -17.15
CA GLY A 69 9.79 3.22 -16.26
C GLY A 69 10.83 2.26 -16.80
N ASN A 70 11.93 2.11 -16.06
CA ASN A 70 13.01 1.22 -16.43
C ASN A 70 12.53 -0.24 -16.22
N ALA A 71 12.07 -0.92 -17.28
CA ALA A 71 11.44 -2.26 -17.22
C ALA A 71 12.28 -3.30 -16.43
N ARG A 72 13.61 -3.17 -16.47
CA ARG A 72 14.55 -4.00 -15.71
C ARG A 72 14.42 -3.90 -14.18
N SER A 73 13.92 -2.78 -13.66
CA SER A 73 13.74 -2.56 -12.22
C SER A 73 12.53 -3.29 -11.63
N LEU A 74 11.57 -3.73 -12.45
CA LEU A 74 10.33 -4.36 -12.01
C LEU A 74 10.20 -5.84 -12.40
N ALA A 75 11.18 -6.40 -13.11
CA ALA A 75 11.15 -7.80 -13.52
C ALA A 75 11.39 -8.81 -12.38
N GLY A 76 11.66 -8.35 -11.16
CA GLY A 76 11.92 -9.19 -9.99
C GLY A 76 10.73 -9.34 -9.03
N VAL A 77 11.00 -9.99 -7.89
CA VAL A 77 10.02 -10.26 -6.81
C VAL A 77 9.27 -9.00 -6.34
N SER A 78 9.89 -7.83 -6.40
CA SER A 78 9.23 -6.55 -6.06
C SER A 78 8.12 -6.14 -7.03
N GLY A 79 8.23 -6.47 -8.32
CA GLY A 79 7.20 -6.19 -9.31
C GLY A 79 5.99 -7.10 -9.14
N LEU A 80 6.23 -8.39 -8.92
CA LEU A 80 5.18 -9.36 -8.57
C LEU A 80 4.42 -8.94 -7.31
N TRP A 81 5.14 -8.45 -6.29
CA TRP A 81 4.51 -7.92 -5.08
C TRP A 81 3.62 -6.71 -5.34
N SER A 82 4.06 -5.79 -6.21
CA SER A 82 3.28 -4.61 -6.59
C SER A 82 2.02 -5.00 -7.36
N LEU A 83 2.13 -5.96 -8.29
CA LEU A 83 1.00 -6.50 -9.04
C LEU A 83 0.01 -7.20 -8.11
N PHE A 84 0.50 -8.04 -7.21
CA PHE A 84 -0.33 -8.76 -6.24
C PHE A 84 -1.10 -7.80 -5.34
N ASN A 85 -0.47 -6.73 -4.85
CA ASN A 85 -1.17 -5.71 -4.07
C ASN A 85 -2.26 -5.00 -4.88
N GLY A 86 -1.96 -4.59 -6.12
CA GLY A 86 -2.97 -3.97 -6.99
C GLY A 86 -4.15 -4.90 -7.28
N LEU A 87 -3.88 -6.17 -7.59
CA LEU A 87 -4.91 -7.18 -7.81
C LEU A 87 -5.74 -7.44 -6.55
N ARG A 88 -5.10 -7.50 -5.37
CA ARG A 88 -5.78 -7.66 -4.08
C ARG A 88 -6.77 -6.52 -3.83
N LEU A 89 -6.38 -5.27 -4.12
CA LEU A 89 -7.25 -4.10 -3.96
C LEU A 89 -8.48 -4.20 -4.87
N VAL A 90 -8.27 -4.51 -6.15
CA VAL A 90 -9.36 -4.68 -7.13
C VAL A 90 -10.27 -5.83 -6.75
N TRP A 91 -9.70 -6.98 -6.36
CA TRP A 91 -10.46 -8.15 -5.92
C TRP A 91 -11.37 -7.82 -4.73
N LEU A 92 -10.85 -7.18 -3.69
CA LEU A 92 -11.66 -6.85 -2.51
C LEU A 92 -12.79 -5.88 -2.87
N CYS A 93 -12.52 -4.85 -3.69
CA CYS A 93 -13.53 -3.88 -4.12
C CYS A 93 -14.64 -4.54 -4.95
N TYR A 94 -14.29 -5.28 -6.01
CA TYR A 94 -15.27 -5.81 -6.95
C TYR A 94 -15.93 -7.12 -6.49
N VAL A 95 -15.22 -7.98 -5.76
CA VAL A 95 -15.73 -9.31 -5.38
C VAL A 95 -16.31 -9.32 -3.97
N VAL A 96 -15.77 -8.53 -3.04
CA VAL A 96 -16.24 -8.53 -1.64
C VAL A 96 -17.20 -7.39 -1.38
N ILE A 97 -16.86 -6.17 -1.82
CA ILE A 97 -17.62 -4.96 -1.46
C ILE A 97 -18.84 -4.75 -2.37
N TYR A 98 -18.67 -4.85 -3.70
CA TYR A 98 -19.74 -4.62 -4.68
C TYR A 98 -21.01 -5.48 -4.48
N PRO A 99 -20.95 -6.81 -4.23
CA PRO A 99 -22.15 -7.64 -4.11
C PRO A 99 -22.91 -7.46 -2.79
N HIS A 100 -22.34 -6.81 -1.78
CA HIS A 100 -22.91 -6.79 -0.42
C HIS A 100 -23.00 -5.38 0.19
N PRO A 101 -23.94 -4.53 -0.28
CA PRO A 101 -24.11 -3.16 0.24
C PRO A 101 -24.53 -3.08 1.72
N LYS A 102 -24.98 -4.19 2.32
CA LYS A 102 -25.29 -4.26 3.77
C LYS A 102 -24.03 -4.32 4.65
N ILE A 103 -22.91 -4.84 4.13
CA ILE A 103 -21.64 -5.01 4.85
C ILE A 103 -20.92 -3.67 5.03
N ALA A 104 -21.07 -2.77 4.06
CA ALA A 104 -20.40 -1.47 4.05
C ALA A 104 -20.89 -0.51 5.16
N LYS A 105 -21.93 -0.89 5.93
CA LYS A 105 -22.39 -0.15 7.11
C LYS A 105 -21.52 -0.35 8.35
N HIS A 106 -20.67 -1.39 8.36
CA HIS A 106 -19.77 -1.65 9.48
C HIS A 106 -18.60 -0.68 9.51
N THR A 107 -18.13 -0.36 10.72
CA THR A 107 -16.96 0.49 10.97
C THR A 107 -15.69 -0.03 10.32
N SER A 108 -15.59 -1.34 10.09
CA SER A 108 -14.48 -1.97 9.37
C SER A 108 -14.29 -1.40 7.96
N TYR A 109 -15.37 -1.05 7.25
CA TYR A 109 -15.28 -0.45 5.92
C TYR A 109 -14.63 0.95 5.95
N SER A 110 -14.95 1.74 6.98
CA SER A 110 -14.33 3.05 7.21
C SER A 110 -12.83 2.94 7.50
N PHE A 111 -12.43 2.00 8.36
CA PHE A 111 -11.01 1.77 8.66
C PHE A 111 -10.23 1.29 7.44
N LEU A 112 -10.83 0.45 6.60
CA LEU A 112 -10.24 0.00 5.33
C LEU A 112 -9.92 1.20 4.43
N ILE A 113 -10.91 2.06 4.16
CA ILE A 113 -10.74 3.23 3.29
C ILE A 113 -9.63 4.13 3.83
N VAL A 114 -9.65 4.44 5.12
CA VAL A 114 -8.63 5.30 5.74
C VAL A 114 -7.24 4.67 5.64
N GLY A 115 -7.12 3.38 5.93
CA GLY A 115 -5.86 2.65 5.85
C GLY A 115 -5.26 2.65 4.45
N TRP A 116 -6.07 2.33 3.44
CA TRP A 116 -5.65 2.32 2.04
C TRP A 116 -5.34 3.71 1.49
N CYS A 117 -6.17 4.71 1.80
CA CYS A 117 -5.91 6.09 1.42
C CYS A 117 -4.61 6.59 2.04
N ALA A 118 -4.40 6.39 3.34
CA ALA A 118 -3.19 6.83 4.02
C ALA A 118 -1.93 6.17 3.44
N GLN A 119 -1.98 4.85 3.20
CA GLN A 119 -0.87 4.11 2.60
C GLN A 119 -0.52 4.65 1.20
N ASN A 120 -1.52 4.77 0.32
CA ASN A 120 -1.27 5.23 -1.05
C ASN A 120 -0.81 6.69 -1.10
N ILE A 121 -1.34 7.57 -0.24
CA ILE A 121 -0.91 8.97 -0.14
C ILE A 121 0.58 9.04 0.23
N ILE A 122 1.00 8.31 1.27
CA ILE A 122 2.39 8.31 1.74
C ILE A 122 3.33 7.75 0.67
N ASP A 123 2.96 6.63 0.04
CA ASP A 123 3.76 5.99 -1.00
C ASP A 123 3.90 6.87 -2.24
N LEU A 124 2.79 7.39 -2.77
CA LEU A 124 2.78 8.24 -3.96
C LEU A 124 3.49 9.58 -3.72
N ALA A 125 3.30 10.18 -2.53
CA ALA A 125 4.04 11.38 -2.15
C ALA A 125 5.55 11.11 -2.11
N TYR A 126 5.99 10.05 -1.44
CA TYR A 126 7.40 9.67 -1.38
C TYR A 126 7.98 9.43 -2.78
N HIS A 127 7.25 8.71 -3.65
CA HIS A 127 7.67 8.46 -5.02
C HIS A 127 7.76 9.74 -5.84
N ALA A 128 6.76 10.62 -5.80
CA ALA A 128 6.76 11.88 -6.52
C ALA A 128 7.94 12.78 -6.11
N PHE A 129 8.18 12.95 -4.81
CA PHE A 129 9.32 13.72 -4.31
C PHE A 129 10.66 13.10 -4.71
N ARG A 130 10.78 11.79 -4.63
CA ARG A 130 12.02 11.08 -4.99
C ARG A 130 12.34 11.18 -6.48
N LEU A 131 11.32 11.14 -7.35
CA LEU A 131 11.51 11.33 -8.80
C LEU A 131 11.98 12.75 -9.14
N LYS A 132 11.42 13.78 -8.50
CA LYS A 132 11.72 15.19 -8.82
C LYS A 132 13.06 15.68 -8.25
N THR A 133 13.37 15.31 -7.00
CA THR A 133 14.48 15.90 -6.26
C THR A 133 15.70 14.97 -6.16
N ARG A 134 15.58 13.69 -6.51
CA ARG A 134 16.61 12.62 -6.37
C ARG A 134 17.11 12.38 -4.91
N SER A 135 16.89 13.35 -4.03
CA SER A 135 17.03 13.32 -2.59
C SER A 135 15.65 13.40 -1.94
N SER A 136 15.43 12.62 -0.88
CA SER A 136 14.20 12.67 -0.07
C SER A 136 14.55 13.27 1.28
N PRO A 137 13.76 14.24 1.80
CA PRO A 137 13.98 14.76 3.14
C PRO A 137 13.79 13.63 4.17
N TRP A 138 14.61 13.65 5.22
CA TRP A 138 14.69 12.54 6.18
C TRP A 138 13.34 12.20 6.84
N ALA A 139 12.49 13.21 7.07
CA ALA A 139 11.15 13.03 7.61
C ALA A 139 10.23 12.20 6.69
N LEU A 140 10.21 12.48 5.38
CA LEU A 140 9.40 11.72 4.40
C LEU A 140 9.93 10.30 4.23
N PHE A 141 11.25 10.13 4.26
CA PHE A 141 11.87 8.81 4.28
C PHE A 141 11.43 8.02 5.51
N ALA A 142 11.61 8.56 6.72
CA ALA A 142 11.22 7.89 7.96
C ALA A 142 9.73 7.53 8.00
N LEU A 143 8.85 8.45 7.57
CA LEU A 143 7.42 8.22 7.48
C LEU A 143 7.09 7.06 6.53
N HIS A 144 7.65 7.05 5.33
CA HIS A 144 7.43 5.98 4.35
C HIS A 144 7.93 4.61 4.85
N TYR A 145 8.98 4.52 5.65
CA TYR A 145 9.43 3.22 6.19
C TYR A 145 8.71 2.78 7.46
N ASN A 146 8.13 3.70 8.23
CA ASN A 146 7.44 3.40 9.48
C ASN A 146 5.93 3.22 9.31
N HIS A 147 5.30 3.87 8.33
CA HIS A 147 3.84 3.85 8.16
C HIS A 147 3.29 2.44 8.00
N PHE A 148 4.08 1.54 7.40
CA PHE A 148 3.72 0.13 7.20
C PHE A 148 3.24 -0.55 8.47
N TYR A 149 3.83 -0.26 9.64
CA TYR A 149 3.39 -0.90 10.89
C TYR A 149 1.93 -0.57 11.22
N MET A 150 1.49 0.67 11.01
CA MET A 150 0.13 1.07 11.33
C MET A 150 -0.85 0.73 10.21
N THR A 151 -0.52 1.10 8.98
CA THR A 151 -1.44 0.93 7.84
C THR A 151 -1.66 -0.54 7.50
N PHE A 152 -0.66 -1.41 7.70
CA PHE A 152 -0.81 -2.84 7.47
C PHE A 152 -1.81 -3.48 8.44
N PHE A 153 -1.68 -3.25 9.75
CA PHE A 153 -2.61 -3.86 10.71
C PHE A 153 -4.04 -3.34 10.53
N ILE A 154 -4.21 -2.03 10.31
CA ILE A 154 -5.54 -1.44 10.08
C ILE A 154 -6.18 -2.03 8.82
N SER A 155 -5.45 -2.03 7.70
CA SER A 155 -5.96 -2.55 6.43
C SER A 155 -6.25 -4.04 6.53
N PHE A 156 -5.31 -4.83 7.03
CA PHE A 156 -5.44 -6.28 7.11
C PHE A 156 -6.55 -6.74 8.05
N ALA A 157 -6.66 -6.13 9.23
CA ALA A 157 -7.75 -6.42 10.16
C ALA A 157 -9.12 -6.06 9.54
N SER A 158 -9.20 -4.91 8.87
CA SER A 158 -10.44 -4.49 8.21
C SER A 158 -10.83 -5.41 7.04
N GLU A 159 -9.86 -5.89 6.27
CA GLU A 159 -10.05 -6.85 5.18
C GLU A 159 -10.61 -8.18 5.70
N ILE A 160 -10.00 -8.75 6.74
CA ILE A 160 -10.48 -9.99 7.38
C ILE A 160 -11.91 -9.82 7.91
N CYS A 161 -12.20 -8.72 8.60
CA CYS A 161 -13.54 -8.45 9.10
C CYS A 161 -14.58 -8.37 7.97
N LEU A 162 -14.25 -7.73 6.85
CA LEU A 162 -15.16 -7.62 5.70
C LEU A 162 -15.38 -8.96 5.00
N VAL A 163 -14.32 -9.78 4.85
CA VAL A 163 -14.43 -11.13 4.28
C VAL A 163 -15.28 -12.03 5.18
N PHE A 164 -15.06 -11.97 6.50
CA PHE A 164 -15.86 -12.72 7.48
C PHE A 164 -17.34 -12.31 7.43
N LEU A 165 -17.62 -11.01 7.36
CA LEU A 165 -19.00 -10.54 7.28
C LEU A 165 -19.65 -10.93 5.95
N SER A 166 -18.87 -11.04 4.87
CA SER A 166 -19.35 -11.49 3.55
C SER A 166 -19.81 -12.94 3.57
N LEU A 167 -19.13 -13.82 4.31
CA LEU A 167 -19.55 -15.21 4.52
C LEU A 167 -21.00 -15.33 5.04
N ALA A 168 -21.42 -14.41 5.91
CA ALA A 168 -22.77 -14.45 6.49
C ALA A 168 -23.89 -14.13 5.47
N PHE A 169 -23.56 -13.53 4.32
CA PHE A 169 -24.55 -13.10 3.32
C PHE A 169 -24.56 -13.94 2.04
N VAL A 170 -23.56 -14.80 1.83
CA VAL A 170 -23.47 -15.65 0.64
C VAL A 170 -24.18 -16.98 0.90
N ARG A 171 -25.24 -17.27 0.13
CA ARG A 171 -25.98 -18.56 0.13
C ARG A 171 -25.61 -19.49 -1.03
N ASN A 172 -24.69 -19.07 -1.90
CA ASN A 172 -24.27 -19.82 -3.07
C ASN A 172 -23.09 -20.74 -2.73
N SER A 173 -23.29 -22.05 -2.84
CA SER A 173 -22.33 -23.10 -2.44
C SER A 173 -20.91 -22.96 -3.02
N VAL A 174 -20.75 -22.39 -4.23
CA VAL A 174 -19.42 -22.23 -4.86
C VAL A 174 -18.70 -20.97 -4.35
N LEU A 175 -19.42 -19.85 -4.25
CA LEU A 175 -18.85 -18.59 -3.76
C LEU A 175 -18.51 -18.68 -2.28
N GLU A 176 -19.37 -19.33 -1.49
CA GLU A 176 -19.12 -19.57 -0.06
C GLU A 176 -17.81 -20.34 0.16
N ARG A 177 -17.61 -21.45 -0.57
CA ARG A 177 -16.36 -22.23 -0.54
C ARG A 177 -15.15 -21.40 -0.97
N ALA A 178 -15.29 -20.58 -2.01
CA ALA A 178 -14.20 -19.71 -2.49
C ALA A 178 -13.82 -18.65 -1.45
N LEU A 179 -14.79 -18.00 -0.81
CA LEU A 179 -14.52 -17.03 0.26
C LEU A 179 -13.94 -17.70 1.51
N GLN A 180 -14.40 -18.89 1.87
CA GLN A 180 -13.86 -19.66 3.00
C GLN A 180 -12.40 -20.06 2.76
N ALA A 181 -12.07 -20.50 1.54
CA ALA A 181 -10.69 -20.77 1.14
C ALA A 181 -9.84 -19.48 1.17
N CYS A 182 -10.38 -18.35 0.72
CA CYS A 182 -9.71 -17.05 0.76
C CYS A 182 -9.44 -16.58 2.21
N PHE A 183 -10.39 -16.78 3.11
CA PHE A 183 -10.25 -16.47 4.54
C PHE A 183 -9.14 -17.31 5.19
N LEU A 184 -9.08 -18.61 4.90
CA LEU A 184 -8.00 -19.50 5.35
C LEU A 184 -6.64 -19.07 4.81
N LEU A 185 -6.57 -18.71 3.53
CA LEU A 185 -5.35 -18.21 2.90
C LEU A 185 -4.91 -16.84 3.41
N TYR A 186 -5.80 -16.07 4.03
CA TYR A 186 -5.48 -14.73 4.51
C TYR A 186 -4.40 -14.75 5.60
N VAL A 187 -4.46 -15.72 6.52
CA VAL A 187 -3.48 -15.87 7.63
C VAL A 187 -2.04 -16.07 7.13
N PRO A 188 -1.75 -17.08 6.28
CA PRO A 188 -0.39 -17.25 5.74
C PRO A 188 0.02 -16.10 4.82
N LEU A 189 -0.90 -15.52 4.05
CA LEU A 189 -0.62 -14.34 3.22
C LEU A 189 -0.22 -13.12 4.06
N GLY A 190 -0.88 -12.90 5.20
CA GLY A 190 -0.55 -11.82 6.13
C GLY A 190 0.85 -11.98 6.72
N TYR A 191 1.18 -13.18 7.19
CA TYR A 191 2.51 -13.48 7.72
C TYR A 191 3.61 -13.28 6.66
N PHE A 192 3.39 -13.80 5.45
CA PHE A 192 4.33 -13.65 4.35
C PHE A 192 4.50 -12.19 3.94
N SER A 193 3.40 -11.45 3.85
CA SER A 193 3.39 -10.01 3.56
C SER A 193 4.22 -9.26 4.60
N PHE A 194 3.97 -9.49 5.88
CA PHE A 194 4.66 -8.81 6.96
C PHE A 194 6.17 -9.07 6.94
N THR A 195 6.54 -10.34 6.77
CA THR A 195 7.94 -10.76 6.68
C THR A 195 8.63 -10.13 5.47
N HIS A 196 7.96 -10.10 4.32
CA HIS A 196 8.49 -9.49 3.10
C HIS A 196 8.73 -7.98 3.27
N LEU A 197 7.76 -7.25 3.84
CA LEU A 197 7.89 -5.80 4.05
C LEU A 197 8.96 -5.46 5.10
N ARG A 198 9.08 -6.25 6.17
CA ARG A 198 10.15 -6.08 7.17
C ARG A 198 11.53 -6.26 6.55
N ARG A 199 11.73 -7.36 5.81
CA ARG A 199 12.99 -7.62 5.09
C ARG A 199 13.33 -6.52 4.10
N ARG A 200 12.33 -6.00 3.36
CA ARG A 200 12.52 -4.91 2.40
C ARG A 200 12.94 -3.61 3.08
N LYS A 201 12.38 -3.30 4.26
CA LYS A 201 12.76 -2.14 5.08
C LYS A 201 14.22 -2.26 5.50
N ASP A 202 14.61 -3.40 6.06
CA ASP A 202 15.95 -3.58 6.64
C ASP A 202 17.04 -3.49 5.56
N VAL A 203 16.82 -4.09 4.38
CA VAL A 203 17.73 -4.00 3.23
C VAL A 203 17.87 -2.55 2.73
N LYS A 204 16.77 -1.81 2.60
CA LYS A 204 16.84 -0.42 2.10
C LYS A 204 17.42 0.53 3.15
N TYR A 205 17.14 0.31 4.42
CA TYR A 205 17.65 1.12 5.52
C TYR A 205 19.17 0.93 5.67
N THR A 206 19.65 -0.32 5.64
CA THR A 206 21.09 -0.63 5.66
C THR A 206 21.82 -0.02 4.45
N GLN A 207 21.24 -0.12 3.24
CA GLN A 207 21.79 0.54 2.05
C GLN A 207 21.85 2.07 2.18
N TYR A 208 20.86 2.69 2.81
CA TYR A 208 20.86 4.13 3.06
C TYR A 208 21.96 4.53 4.06
N LEU A 209 22.11 3.78 5.16
CA LEU A 209 23.18 4.00 6.13
C LEU A 209 24.57 3.81 5.50
N ALA A 210 24.75 2.77 4.68
CA ALA A 210 26.00 2.53 3.94
C ALA A 210 26.37 3.70 3.02
N LYS A 211 25.41 4.21 2.24
CA LYS A 211 25.63 5.40 1.38
C LYS A 211 25.99 6.65 2.19
N LYS A 212 25.38 6.83 3.36
CA LYS A 212 25.66 7.97 4.25
C LYS A 212 27.03 7.84 4.92
N ALA A 213 27.45 6.64 5.28
CA ALA A 213 28.80 6.37 5.81
C ALA A 213 29.87 6.63 4.75
N GLN A 214 29.66 6.14 3.52
CA GLN A 214 30.53 6.42 2.37
C GLN A 214 30.65 7.92 2.07
N ALA A 215 29.53 8.65 2.08
CA ALA A 215 29.52 10.11 1.88
C ALA A 215 30.23 10.89 3.00
N ARG A 216 30.45 10.27 4.16
CA ARG A 216 31.19 10.83 5.31
C ARG A 216 32.64 10.34 5.39
N GLY A 217 33.13 9.58 4.41
CA GLY A 217 34.49 9.04 4.39
C GLY A 217 34.74 7.90 5.40
N LEU A 218 33.69 7.39 6.06
CA LEU A 218 33.78 6.23 6.94
C LEU A 218 33.75 4.97 6.08
N GLY A 219 34.82 4.17 6.12
CA GLY A 219 34.95 2.93 5.36
C GLY A 219 33.80 1.93 5.60
N PRO A 220 33.61 0.94 4.71
CA PRO A 220 32.48 0.00 4.72
C PRO A 220 32.34 -0.82 6.03
N SER A 221 33.38 -0.87 6.85
CA SER A 221 33.44 -1.59 8.14
C SER A 221 32.59 -0.95 9.25
N ALA A 222 32.15 0.31 9.10
CA ALA A 222 31.41 1.04 10.13
C ALA A 222 29.90 0.76 10.18
N VAL A 223 29.34 0.10 9.15
CA VAL A 223 27.90 -0.18 9.07
C VAL A 223 27.66 -1.65 9.41
N ARG A 224 27.74 -1.98 10.70
CA ARG A 224 27.24 -3.27 11.19
C ARG A 224 25.70 -3.25 11.12
N PRO A 225 25.07 -4.23 10.46
CA PRO A 225 23.62 -4.36 10.53
C PRO A 225 23.20 -4.61 11.99
N ALA A 226 22.12 -3.97 12.42
CA ALA A 226 21.56 -4.07 13.77
C ALA A 226 20.93 -5.45 14.09
N THR A 227 21.34 -6.51 13.39
CA THR A 227 20.85 -7.89 13.54
C THR A 227 21.81 -8.80 14.33
N SER A 228 22.82 -8.26 15.02
CA SER A 228 23.69 -9.06 15.91
C SER A 228 23.20 -9.17 17.37
N LEU A 229 21.96 -8.79 17.67
CA LEU A 229 21.30 -9.12 18.94
C LEU A 229 20.20 -10.15 18.70
N GLY A 230 20.59 -11.34 18.23
CA GLY A 230 19.82 -12.55 18.50
C GLY A 230 20.34 -13.11 19.82
N PRO A 231 19.50 -13.31 20.85
CA PRO A 231 19.95 -13.96 22.07
C PRO A 231 20.35 -15.39 21.70
N SER A 232 21.62 -15.68 21.88
CA SER A 232 22.07 -16.96 22.40
C SER A 232 21.19 -17.32 23.59
N ILE A 233 20.24 -18.27 23.43
CA ILE A 233 19.67 -19.13 24.47
C ILE A 233 18.74 -20.14 23.76
N LEU A 234 18.95 -21.43 24.08
CA LEU A 234 18.30 -22.68 23.63
C LEU A 234 18.88 -23.25 22.31
N GLN A 235 19.71 -24.29 22.23
CA GLN A 235 19.85 -25.53 23.01
C GLN A 235 18.53 -26.18 23.44
#